data_AF-A0A024TRX7-F1
#
_entry.id   AF-A0A024TRX7-F1
#
_cell.length_a   1.000
_cell.length_b   1.000
_cell.length_c   1.000
_cell.angle_alpha   90.00
_cell.angle_beta   90.00
_cell.angle_gamma   90.00
#
_symmetry.space_group_name_H-M   'P 1'
#
loop_
_entity.id
_entity.type
_entity.pdbx_description
1 polymer ?
#
loop_
_entity_poly.entity_id
_entity_poly.type
_entity_poly.pdbx_seq_one_letter_code
_entity_poly.pdbx_strand_id
1 'polypeptide(L)'
;MSSSRAFKVAFKCSACGKCCTGKGGKVRVNTREVEAIADHLSIPTKELRRHYLRRHRDDDFDSLKQTPDDRQCIFLDGKQCSIYPVRPTQCQTYPFWPQQLISKYDWTLASKECEGILLDPSSDDDIIPDDRILKETVIHEVHRSGENITYNEINELVAELDPDMLHAFDQEVASKYRRKIVYEDQHVVVLDSFFDKLPPTRSLHFTDRLQLVQSEVFLTHEGAVDHSYLSLDVHRGLSVALGFLDDSRRSSQWRIAMLGAGASVLPTFWHHLITRHRPVHIQVVEPREDMLRAGREYFDAADALQVHQQFGESFVSESLMAGALMDLIVVDVEDGTSHAVSDDRGDGLLRAPPASMTSFSFLQDIRQLLTPRGVFAVNAIDGDKPIGERAPRGSSVHCLSRRMAAVFDQVWMLELAANVIVFGVKGDSTSSAGPSGWSDENDALQEILDEFRPNLRRVQ
;
A
#
# COMPACT_ATOMS: atom_id res chain seq x y z
N MET A 1 7.42 -8.14 -36.92
CA MET A 1 5.98 -7.99 -36.63
C MET A 1 5.89 -7.05 -35.44
N SER A 2 5.27 -5.88 -35.61
CA SER A 2 5.16 -4.86 -34.55
C SER A 2 4.53 -5.48 -33.31
N SER A 3 5.24 -5.41 -32.18
CA SER A 3 4.73 -5.73 -30.85
C SER A 3 3.63 -4.74 -30.54
N SER A 4 2.39 -5.05 -30.91
CA SER A 4 1.26 -4.19 -30.56
C SER A 4 1.08 -4.24 -29.06
N ARG A 5 1.23 -3.09 -28.38
CA ARG A 5 0.93 -3.01 -26.95
C ARG A 5 -0.48 -3.48 -26.66
N ALA A 6 -0.67 -4.11 -25.49
CA ALA A 6 -1.96 -4.65 -25.06
C ALA A 6 -3.03 -3.56 -24.80
N PHE A 7 -2.64 -2.29 -24.74
CA PHE A 7 -3.52 -1.15 -24.55
C PHE A 7 -3.03 0.08 -25.32
N LYS A 8 -3.95 0.98 -25.66
CA LYS A 8 -3.63 2.25 -26.33
C LYS A 8 -3.10 3.27 -25.33
N VAL A 9 -2.05 3.99 -25.72
CA VAL A 9 -1.49 5.13 -24.97
C VAL A 9 -1.90 6.39 -25.72
N ALA A 10 -2.64 7.28 -25.06
CA ALA A 10 -3.02 8.57 -25.64
C ALA A 10 -2.64 9.71 -24.69
N PHE A 11 -2.00 10.75 -25.25
CA PHE A 11 -1.44 11.83 -24.46
C PHE A 11 -1.42 13.16 -25.20
N LYS A 12 -1.88 14.21 -24.52
CA LYS A 12 -1.82 15.60 -24.98
C LYS A 12 -1.45 16.52 -23.83
N CYS A 13 -0.21 17.03 -23.84
CA CYS A 13 0.26 17.95 -22.81
C CYS A 13 -0.60 19.24 -22.81
N SER A 14 -1.22 19.55 -21.67
CA SER A 14 -1.98 20.79 -21.44
C SER A 14 -1.13 21.95 -20.91
N ALA A 15 0.19 21.74 -20.75
CA ALA A 15 1.11 22.66 -20.08
C ALA A 15 0.65 23.08 -18.67
N CYS A 16 0.08 22.13 -17.91
CA CYS A 16 -0.49 22.38 -16.59
C CYS A 16 0.54 22.56 -15.47
N GLY A 17 1.77 22.10 -15.66
CA GLY A 17 2.84 22.15 -14.65
C GLY A 17 2.78 21.04 -13.58
N LYS A 18 1.78 20.16 -13.60
CA LYS A 18 1.59 19.10 -12.58
C LYS A 18 2.76 18.12 -12.48
N CYS A 19 3.47 17.85 -13.59
CA CYS A 19 4.67 17.01 -13.59
C CYS A 19 5.84 17.58 -12.77
N CYS A 20 5.79 18.87 -12.42
CA CYS A 20 6.76 19.52 -11.53
C CYS A 20 6.27 19.60 -10.07
N THR A 21 5.10 19.03 -9.75
CA THR A 21 4.51 19.01 -8.41
C THR A 21 4.52 17.61 -7.81
N GLY A 22 4.30 17.50 -6.51
CA GLY A 22 4.27 16.22 -5.77
C GLY A 22 5.30 16.19 -4.66
N LYS A 23 4.98 15.49 -3.56
CA LYS A 23 5.88 15.37 -2.41
C LYS A 23 7.03 14.39 -2.71
N GLY A 24 8.27 14.77 -2.41
CA GLY A 24 9.43 13.86 -2.53
C GLY A 24 9.87 13.56 -3.97
N GLY A 25 9.54 14.41 -4.94
CA GLY A 25 9.92 14.24 -6.34
C GLY A 25 11.44 14.20 -6.53
N LYS A 26 11.95 13.17 -7.20
CA LYS A 26 13.38 12.97 -7.49
C LYS A 26 13.64 13.00 -9.00
N VAL A 27 14.07 14.14 -9.53
CA VAL A 27 14.50 14.28 -10.93
C VAL A 27 16.01 14.13 -11.00
N ARG A 28 16.51 12.98 -11.46
CA ARG A 28 17.94 12.71 -11.69
C ARG A 28 18.51 13.68 -12.73
N VAL A 29 19.71 14.16 -12.46
CA VAL A 29 20.53 14.93 -13.41
C VAL A 29 21.93 14.35 -13.52
N ASN A 30 22.44 14.23 -14.74
CA ASN A 30 23.84 13.88 -14.99
C ASN A 30 24.71 15.14 -15.13
N THR A 31 26.03 14.95 -15.31
CA THR A 31 26.98 16.08 -15.34
C THR A 31 26.72 17.01 -16.52
N ARG A 32 26.37 16.48 -17.69
CA ARG A 32 26.12 17.29 -18.89
C ARG A 32 24.83 18.08 -18.80
N GLU A 33 23.80 17.51 -18.19
CA GLU A 33 22.55 18.23 -17.89
C GLU A 33 22.79 19.37 -16.89
N VAL A 34 23.65 19.15 -15.89
CA VAL A 34 24.05 20.21 -14.95
C VAL A 34 24.79 21.34 -15.67
N GLU A 35 25.68 21.04 -16.59
CA GLU A 35 26.35 22.04 -17.43
C GLU A 35 25.34 22.84 -18.26
N ALA A 36 24.44 22.15 -18.97
CA ALA A 36 23.41 22.80 -19.79
C ALA A 36 22.46 23.70 -18.98
N ILE A 37 22.05 23.28 -17.78
CA ILE A 37 21.21 24.09 -16.91
C ILE A 37 21.99 25.30 -16.39
N ALA A 38 23.26 25.13 -16.02
CA ALA A 38 24.10 26.21 -15.51
C ALA A 38 24.34 27.28 -16.59
N ASP A 39 24.64 26.86 -17.82
CA ASP A 39 24.82 27.75 -18.97
C ASP A 39 23.52 28.51 -19.28
N HIS A 40 22.37 27.82 -19.27
CA HIS A 40 21.07 28.44 -19.50
C HIS A 40 20.73 29.52 -18.45
N LEU A 41 21.07 29.27 -17.18
CA LEU A 41 20.89 30.22 -16.09
C LEU A 41 22.00 31.28 -16.02
N SER A 42 23.04 31.16 -16.83
CA SER A 42 24.25 32.00 -16.80
C SER A 42 24.92 32.05 -15.43
N ILE A 43 25.01 30.90 -14.74
CA ILE A 43 25.68 30.76 -13.43
C ILE A 43 26.77 29.66 -13.48
N PRO A 44 27.78 29.71 -12.60
CA PRO A 44 28.74 28.61 -12.49
C PRO A 44 28.07 27.31 -12.05
N THR A 45 28.51 26.16 -12.59
CA THR A 45 28.03 24.82 -12.19
C THR A 45 28.11 24.57 -10.68
N LYS A 46 29.15 25.11 -10.01
CA LYS A 46 29.29 25.06 -8.55
C LYS A 46 28.13 25.73 -7.82
N GLU A 47 27.63 26.86 -8.33
CA GLU A 47 26.47 27.55 -7.76
C GLU A 47 25.19 26.76 -8.04
N LEU A 48 25.05 26.21 -9.26
CA LEU A 48 23.92 25.34 -9.59
C LEU A 48 23.83 24.15 -8.62
N ARG A 49 24.92 23.41 -8.43
CA ARG A 49 24.97 22.26 -7.51
C ARG A 49 24.60 22.65 -6.08
N ARG A 50 25.10 23.80 -5.60
CA ARG A 50 24.82 24.29 -4.25
C ARG A 50 23.37 24.69 -4.05
N HIS A 51 22.79 25.43 -4.99
CA HIS A 51 21.50 26.09 -4.79
C HIS A 51 20.31 25.30 -5.33
N TYR A 52 20.50 24.51 -6.39
CA TYR A 52 19.41 23.89 -7.14
C TYR A 52 19.44 22.36 -7.18
N LEU A 53 20.52 21.72 -6.74
CA LEU A 53 20.61 20.26 -6.67
C LEU A 53 20.63 19.75 -5.22
N ARG A 54 20.18 18.51 -5.05
CA ARG A 54 20.26 17.74 -3.80
C ARG A 54 20.64 16.30 -4.11
N ARG A 55 21.31 15.65 -3.16
CA ARG A 55 21.58 14.22 -3.19
C ARG A 55 20.94 13.58 -1.96
N HIS A 56 20.16 12.53 -2.16
CA HIS A 56 19.60 11.77 -1.05
C HIS A 56 20.64 10.77 -0.54
N ARG A 57 20.51 10.35 0.72
CA ARG A 57 21.50 9.50 1.40
C ARG A 57 21.81 8.18 0.66
N ASP A 58 20.78 7.61 0.05
CA ASP A 58 20.84 6.29 -0.59
C ASP A 58 20.95 6.36 -2.12
N ASP A 59 21.04 7.58 -2.68
CA ASP A 59 21.13 7.80 -4.12
C ASP A 59 22.60 8.06 -4.52
N ASP A 60 23.03 7.44 -5.63
CA ASP A 60 24.36 7.66 -6.21
C ASP A 60 24.41 8.86 -7.18
N PHE A 61 23.32 9.62 -7.28
CA PHE A 61 23.12 10.67 -8.27
C PHE A 61 22.62 11.99 -7.66
N ASP A 62 22.86 13.08 -8.37
CA ASP A 62 22.26 14.37 -8.03
C ASP A 62 20.84 14.45 -8.60
N SER A 63 19.95 15.08 -7.84
CA SER A 63 18.59 15.37 -8.27
C SER A 63 18.27 16.86 -8.15
N LEU A 64 17.29 17.34 -8.92
CA LEU A 64 16.77 18.69 -8.76
C LEU A 64 16.17 18.86 -7.36
N LYS A 65 16.44 19.99 -6.71
CA LYS A 65 15.80 20.38 -5.46
C LYS A 65 14.31 20.62 -5.66
N GLN A 66 13.56 20.33 -4.60
CA GLN A 66 12.22 20.85 -4.43
C GLN A 66 12.22 22.10 -3.57
N THR A 67 11.08 22.77 -3.50
CA THR A 67 10.79 23.84 -2.55
C THR A 67 11.01 23.37 -1.10
N PRO A 68 11.18 24.30 -0.14
CA PRO A 68 11.42 23.93 1.26
C PRO A 68 10.34 23.04 1.91
N ASP A 69 9.09 23.12 1.43
CA ASP A 69 7.98 22.26 1.86
C ASP A 69 7.91 20.92 1.11
N ASP A 70 8.87 20.69 0.20
CA ASP A 70 9.05 19.48 -0.62
C ASP A 70 7.89 19.18 -1.58
N ARG A 71 7.06 20.17 -1.93
CA ARG A 71 5.83 19.97 -2.72
C ARG A 71 5.97 20.19 -4.23
N GLN A 72 7.01 20.88 -4.68
CA GLN A 72 7.21 21.17 -6.10
C GLN A 72 8.69 21.35 -6.44
N CYS A 73 9.06 21.16 -7.71
CA CYS A 73 10.40 21.44 -8.22
C CYS A 73 10.76 22.92 -8.04
N ILE A 74 12.02 23.20 -7.70
CA ILE A 74 12.53 24.57 -7.52
C ILE A 74 12.44 25.43 -8.79
N PHE A 75 12.35 24.81 -9.97
CA PHE A 75 12.24 25.48 -11.26
C PHE A 75 10.79 25.65 -11.76
N LEU A 76 9.78 25.30 -10.96
CA LEU A 76 8.40 25.59 -11.31
C LEU A 76 8.08 27.06 -11.02
N ASP A 77 7.73 27.81 -12.06
CA ASP A 77 7.24 29.19 -11.97
C ASP A 77 5.79 29.25 -12.50
N GLY A 78 4.83 29.42 -11.59
CA GLY A 78 3.41 29.28 -11.89
C GLY A 78 3.08 27.89 -12.45
N LYS A 79 2.82 27.79 -13.75
CA LYS A 79 2.57 26.52 -14.47
C LYS A 79 3.69 26.14 -15.45
N GLN A 80 4.76 26.93 -15.51
CA GLN A 80 5.83 26.78 -16.49
C GLN A 80 7.14 26.39 -15.81
N CYS A 81 7.90 25.52 -16.47
CA CYS A 81 9.25 25.22 -16.03
C CYS A 81 10.19 26.34 -16.50
N SER A 82 10.87 27.02 -15.58
CA SER A 82 11.79 28.12 -15.92
C SER A 82 13.03 27.66 -16.69
N ILE A 83 13.33 26.35 -16.69
CA ILE A 83 14.41 25.73 -17.46
C ILE A 83 13.88 24.82 -18.58
N TYR A 84 12.64 25.05 -19.07
CA TYR A 84 11.98 24.16 -20.03
C TYR A 84 12.82 23.75 -21.27
N PRO A 85 13.63 24.65 -21.88
CA PRO A 85 14.47 24.30 -23.05
C PRO A 85 15.62 23.34 -22.72
N VAL A 86 16.08 23.30 -21.46
CA VAL A 86 17.22 22.49 -20.99
C VAL A 86 16.79 21.52 -19.90
N ARG A 87 15.50 21.13 -19.89
CA ARG A 87 14.94 20.23 -18.88
C ARG A 87 15.68 18.87 -18.94
N PRO A 88 15.95 18.23 -17.78
CA PRO A 88 16.62 16.93 -17.76
C PRO A 88 15.87 15.86 -18.55
N THR A 89 16.58 14.84 -19.00
CA THR A 89 16.05 13.71 -19.79
C THR A 89 14.83 13.07 -19.13
N GLN A 90 14.88 12.83 -17.80
CA GLN A 90 13.74 12.33 -17.05
C GLN A 90 12.48 13.22 -17.18
N CYS A 91 12.64 14.54 -17.22
CA CYS A 91 11.54 15.48 -17.46
C CYS A 91 11.09 15.52 -18.93
N GLN A 92 11.99 15.27 -19.89
CA GLN A 92 11.66 15.20 -21.31
C GLN A 92 10.83 13.98 -21.66
N THR A 93 11.14 12.83 -21.06
CA THR A 93 10.49 11.55 -21.35
C THR A 93 9.15 11.38 -20.61
N TYR A 94 8.72 12.33 -19.77
CA TYR A 94 7.43 12.24 -19.08
C TYR A 94 6.25 12.48 -20.04
N PRO A 95 5.15 11.70 -20.00
CA PRO A 95 4.82 10.63 -19.05
C PRO A 95 5.06 9.22 -19.63
N PHE A 96 6.09 9.02 -20.44
CA PHE A 96 6.40 7.72 -21.05
C PHE A 96 7.44 6.95 -20.24
N TRP A 97 7.39 7.08 -18.90
CA TRP A 97 8.30 6.31 -18.05
C TRP A 97 7.90 4.83 -18.06
N PRO A 98 8.86 3.89 -18.06
CA PRO A 98 8.56 2.46 -18.15
C PRO A 98 7.50 1.99 -17.14
N GLN A 99 7.55 2.50 -15.90
CA GLN A 99 6.63 2.12 -14.82
C GLN A 99 5.18 2.52 -15.13
N GLN A 100 4.96 3.58 -15.89
CA GLN A 100 3.62 4.06 -16.29
C GLN A 100 3.05 3.27 -17.46
N LEU A 101 3.90 2.50 -18.15
CA LEU A 101 3.60 1.81 -19.40
C LEU A 101 3.48 0.29 -19.23
N ILE A 102 3.66 -0.23 -18.01
CA ILE A 102 3.58 -1.67 -17.71
C ILE A 102 2.19 -2.22 -18.05
N SER A 103 1.13 -1.47 -17.76
CA SER A 103 -0.25 -1.91 -18.01
C SER A 103 -1.23 -0.74 -18.13
N LYS A 104 -2.46 -1.03 -18.61
CA LYS A 104 -3.58 -0.08 -18.60
C LYS A 104 -3.83 0.49 -17.20
N TYR A 105 -3.66 -0.34 -16.17
CA TYR A 105 -3.79 0.07 -14.77
C TYR A 105 -2.75 1.14 -14.41
N ASP A 106 -1.48 0.96 -14.78
CA ASP A 106 -0.41 1.94 -14.53
C ASP A 106 -0.65 3.26 -15.24
N TRP A 107 -1.12 3.17 -16.49
CA TRP A 107 -1.47 4.34 -17.27
C TRP A 107 -2.64 5.11 -16.66
N THR A 108 -3.64 4.39 -16.15
CA THR A 108 -4.78 4.96 -15.42
C THR A 108 -4.36 5.60 -14.10
N LEU A 109 -3.41 5.00 -13.39
CA LEU A 109 -2.85 5.57 -12.18
C LEU A 109 -2.07 6.86 -12.48
N ALA A 110 -1.24 6.85 -13.53
CA ALA A 110 -0.49 8.02 -13.98
C ALA A 110 -1.41 9.18 -14.39
N SER A 111 -2.60 8.89 -14.91
CA SER A 111 -3.58 9.92 -15.32
C SER A 111 -4.14 10.72 -14.14
N LYS A 112 -4.02 10.23 -12.90
CA LYS A 112 -4.38 10.99 -11.69
C LYS A 112 -3.42 12.15 -11.45
N GLU A 113 -2.15 11.99 -11.83
CA GLU A 113 -1.10 12.99 -11.70
C GLU A 113 -0.94 13.84 -12.97
N CYS A 114 -1.40 13.34 -14.12
CA CYS A 114 -1.31 14.03 -15.41
C CYS A 114 -2.66 14.10 -16.13
N GLU A 115 -3.25 15.30 -16.17
CA GLU A 115 -4.50 15.53 -16.94
C GLU A 115 -4.32 15.44 -18.46
N GLY A 116 -3.07 15.42 -18.94
CA GLY A 116 -2.78 15.22 -20.36
C GLY A 116 -2.87 13.75 -20.78
N ILE A 117 -2.91 12.81 -19.84
CA ILE A 117 -3.13 11.39 -20.14
C ILE A 117 -4.62 11.18 -20.43
N LEU A 118 -4.93 10.69 -21.63
CA LEU A 118 -6.29 10.46 -22.09
C LEU A 118 -6.59 8.96 -22.04
N LEU A 119 -7.55 8.56 -21.20
CA LEU A 119 -7.96 7.16 -21.08
C LEU A 119 -8.94 6.76 -22.19
N ASP A 120 -9.78 7.70 -22.60
CA ASP A 120 -10.77 7.54 -23.67
C ASP A 120 -10.56 8.66 -24.72
N PRO A 121 -9.53 8.55 -25.57
CA PRO A 121 -9.24 9.59 -26.57
C PRO A 121 -10.38 9.69 -27.59
N SER A 122 -10.83 10.91 -27.86
CA SER A 122 -11.87 11.21 -28.86
C SER A 122 -11.34 11.37 -30.28
N SER A 123 -10.01 11.45 -30.43
CA SER A 123 -9.31 11.53 -31.71
C SER A 123 -8.15 10.54 -31.76
N ASP A 124 -7.97 9.90 -32.92
CA ASP A 124 -6.79 9.06 -33.17
C ASP A 124 -5.48 9.89 -33.20
N ASP A 125 -5.56 11.21 -33.41
CA ASP A 125 -4.40 12.11 -33.38
C ASP A 125 -3.73 12.19 -32.00
N ASP A 126 -4.50 11.91 -30.93
CA ASP A 126 -3.98 11.93 -29.57
C ASP A 126 -3.36 10.57 -29.17
N ILE A 127 -3.54 9.52 -29.99
CA ILE A 127 -2.92 8.21 -29.79
C ILE A 127 -1.44 8.30 -30.14
N ILE A 128 -0.59 7.87 -29.21
CA ILE A 128 0.86 7.90 -29.40
C ILE A 128 1.30 6.63 -30.11
N PRO A 129 2.03 6.73 -31.25
CA PRO A 129 2.57 5.57 -31.95
C PRO A 129 3.54 4.74 -31.09
N ASP A 130 3.47 3.41 -31.18
CA ASP A 130 4.29 2.50 -30.36
C ASP A 130 5.80 2.72 -30.51
N ASP A 131 6.27 3.06 -31.71
CA ASP A 131 7.67 3.39 -32.00
C ASP A 131 8.16 4.64 -31.25
N ARG A 132 7.30 5.67 -31.18
CA ARG A 132 7.58 6.86 -30.37
C ARG A 132 7.68 6.50 -28.90
N ILE A 133 6.77 5.66 -28.39
CA ILE A 133 6.79 5.33 -26.96
C ILE A 133 8.00 4.47 -26.62
N LEU A 134 8.33 3.49 -27.47
CA LEU A 134 9.51 2.66 -27.31
C LEU A 134 10.78 3.51 -27.25
N LYS A 135 10.91 4.47 -28.17
CA LYS A 135 12.02 5.43 -28.17
C LYS A 135 12.13 6.22 -26.86
N GLU A 136 11.05 6.81 -26.37
CA GLU A 136 11.06 7.56 -25.09
C GLU A 136 11.40 6.64 -23.89
N THR A 137 10.94 5.40 -23.92
CA THR A 137 11.22 4.39 -22.90
C THR A 137 12.71 4.04 -22.87
N VAL A 138 13.32 3.82 -24.05
CA VAL A 138 14.76 3.54 -24.19
C VAL A 138 15.59 4.73 -23.71
N ILE A 139 15.23 5.95 -24.13
CA ILE A 139 15.91 7.17 -23.69
C ILE A 139 15.87 7.29 -22.16
N HIS A 140 14.72 7.03 -21.55
CA HIS A 140 14.57 7.06 -20.10
C HIS A 140 15.47 6.04 -19.40
N GLU A 141 15.50 4.79 -19.86
CA GLU A 141 16.29 3.72 -19.23
C GLU A 141 17.80 3.91 -19.40
N VAL A 142 18.26 4.38 -20.56
CA VAL A 142 19.68 4.75 -20.77
C VAL A 142 20.10 5.90 -19.86
N HIS A 143 19.23 6.89 -19.64
CA HIS A 143 19.51 7.94 -18.66
C HIS A 143 19.54 7.41 -17.22
N ARG A 144 18.61 6.50 -16.90
CA ARG A 144 18.49 5.90 -15.56
C ARG A 144 19.65 4.97 -15.22
N SER A 145 20.30 4.34 -16.19
CA SER A 145 21.51 3.52 -15.98
C SER A 145 22.71 4.34 -15.48
N GLY A 146 22.63 5.67 -15.59
CA GLY A 146 23.63 6.60 -15.08
C GLY A 146 24.68 7.03 -16.08
N GLU A 147 24.52 6.68 -17.35
CA GLU A 147 25.35 7.16 -18.44
C GLU A 147 25.33 8.70 -18.52
N ASN A 148 26.51 9.28 -18.78
CA ASN A 148 26.67 10.74 -18.85
C ASN A 148 26.35 11.28 -20.25
N ILE A 149 25.12 11.04 -20.70
CA ILE A 149 24.62 11.34 -22.04
C ILE A 149 23.32 12.14 -21.97
N THR A 150 23.11 13.08 -22.88
CA THR A 150 21.92 13.94 -22.91
C THR A 150 20.77 13.30 -23.70
N TYR A 151 19.53 13.76 -23.49
CA TYR A 151 18.36 13.33 -24.28
C TYR A 151 18.62 13.33 -25.79
N ASN A 152 19.15 14.45 -26.33
CA ASN A 152 19.37 14.59 -27.77
C ASN A 152 20.37 13.57 -28.32
N GLU A 153 21.43 13.29 -27.56
CA GLU A 153 22.44 12.31 -27.95
C GLU A 153 21.88 10.88 -27.89
N ILE A 154 21.12 10.53 -26.85
CA ILE A 154 20.45 9.21 -26.82
C ILE A 154 19.46 9.11 -27.99
N ASN A 155 18.73 10.19 -28.28
CA ASN A 155 17.78 10.27 -29.38
C ASN A 155 18.46 10.06 -30.76
N GLU A 156 19.64 10.64 -30.97
CA GLU A 156 20.45 10.42 -32.17
C GLU A 156 20.92 8.96 -32.26
N LEU A 157 21.46 8.41 -31.16
CA LEU A 157 21.87 7.01 -31.11
C LEU A 157 20.69 6.07 -31.41
N VAL A 158 19.53 6.30 -30.79
CA VAL A 158 18.32 5.50 -31.00
C VAL A 158 17.81 5.56 -32.43
N ALA A 159 17.98 6.70 -33.12
CA ALA A 159 17.62 6.83 -34.53
C ALA A 159 18.51 5.99 -35.47
N GLU A 160 19.72 5.65 -35.02
CA GLU A 160 20.68 4.81 -35.75
C GLU A 160 20.59 3.32 -35.35
N LEU A 161 19.85 2.97 -34.29
CA LEU A 161 19.69 1.59 -33.85
C LEU A 161 18.84 0.78 -34.84
N ASP A 162 19.24 -0.48 -35.03
CA ASP A 162 18.42 -1.45 -35.74
C ASP A 162 17.08 -1.64 -35.00
N PRO A 163 15.93 -1.59 -35.70
CA PRO A 163 14.62 -1.88 -35.13
C PRO A 163 14.56 -3.18 -34.32
N ASP A 164 15.34 -4.20 -34.69
CA ASP A 164 15.38 -5.48 -33.98
C ASP A 164 16.03 -5.33 -32.58
N MET A 165 17.00 -4.43 -32.41
CA MET A 165 17.60 -4.15 -31.10
C MET A 165 16.63 -3.40 -30.18
N LEU A 166 15.87 -2.46 -30.73
CA LEU A 166 14.82 -1.77 -29.98
C LEU A 166 13.72 -2.74 -29.53
N HIS A 167 13.35 -3.68 -30.41
CA HIS A 167 12.39 -4.72 -30.05
C HIS A 167 12.92 -5.68 -28.98
N ALA A 168 14.20 -6.06 -29.05
CA ALA A 168 14.84 -6.87 -28.01
C ALA A 168 14.85 -6.16 -26.65
N PHE A 169 15.10 -4.85 -26.62
CA PHE A 169 15.02 -4.04 -25.42
C PHE A 169 13.60 -4.01 -24.82
N ASP A 170 12.58 -3.82 -25.65
CA ASP A 170 11.17 -3.86 -25.22
C ASP A 170 10.81 -5.20 -24.57
N GLN A 171 11.27 -6.31 -25.17
CA GLN A 171 11.09 -7.65 -24.61
C GLN A 171 11.80 -7.82 -23.26
N GLU A 172 13.02 -7.28 -23.12
CA GLU A 172 13.76 -7.33 -21.86
C GLU A 172 13.02 -6.55 -20.75
N VAL A 173 12.56 -5.33 -21.03
CA VAL A 173 11.79 -4.53 -20.06
C VAL A 173 10.48 -5.24 -19.69
N ALA A 174 9.75 -5.77 -20.67
CA ALA A 174 8.52 -6.53 -20.44
C ALA A 174 8.75 -7.83 -19.64
N SER A 175 9.94 -8.43 -19.73
CA SER A 175 10.31 -9.61 -18.94
C SER A 175 10.59 -9.27 -17.47
N LYS A 176 11.10 -8.06 -17.19
CA LYS A 176 11.41 -7.57 -15.84
C LYS A 176 10.20 -7.00 -15.12
N TYR A 177 9.29 -6.38 -15.85
CA TYR A 177 8.13 -5.71 -15.29
C TYR A 177 6.88 -6.13 -16.04
N ARG A 178 6.08 -6.98 -15.41
CA ARG A 178 4.84 -7.47 -15.99
C ARG A 178 3.72 -7.34 -14.97
N ARG A 179 2.61 -6.74 -15.39
CA ARG A 179 1.36 -6.77 -14.65
C ARG A 179 0.27 -7.36 -15.51
N LYS A 180 -0.50 -8.28 -14.93
CA LYS A 180 -1.63 -8.95 -15.57
C LYS A 180 -2.90 -8.61 -14.82
N ILE A 181 -3.87 -8.00 -15.48
CA ILE A 181 -5.22 -7.87 -14.95
C ILE A 181 -5.85 -9.27 -14.99
N VAL A 182 -6.14 -9.82 -13.81
CA VAL A 182 -6.79 -11.12 -13.63
C VAL A 182 -8.30 -10.96 -13.75
N TYR A 183 -8.83 -9.86 -13.19
CA TYR A 183 -10.24 -9.52 -13.19
C TYR A 183 -10.41 -8.00 -13.09
N GLU A 184 -11.42 -7.44 -13.76
CA GLU A 184 -11.81 -6.03 -13.67
C GLU A 184 -13.33 -5.94 -13.87
N ASP A 185 -14.01 -5.24 -12.95
CA ASP A 185 -15.40 -4.81 -13.14
C ASP A 185 -15.55 -3.31 -12.81
N GLN A 186 -16.78 -2.84 -12.56
CA GLN A 186 -17.03 -1.43 -12.25
C GLN A 186 -16.52 -1.00 -10.86
N HIS A 187 -16.23 -1.95 -9.97
CA HIS A 187 -15.97 -1.70 -8.55
C HIS A 187 -14.58 -2.16 -8.10
N VAL A 188 -14.09 -3.29 -8.61
CA VAL A 188 -12.81 -3.89 -8.21
C VAL A 188 -11.95 -4.27 -9.40
N VAL A 189 -10.62 -4.21 -9.21
CA VAL A 189 -9.62 -4.76 -10.11
C VAL A 189 -8.70 -5.68 -9.33
N VAL A 190 -8.46 -6.87 -9.89
CA VAL A 190 -7.51 -7.86 -9.37
C VAL A 190 -6.37 -8.01 -10.36
N LEU A 191 -5.14 -7.89 -9.87
CA LEU A 191 -3.95 -7.89 -10.71
C LEU A 191 -2.83 -8.75 -10.12
N ASP A 192 -2.14 -9.47 -11.00
CA ASP A 192 -0.89 -10.17 -10.70
C ASP A 192 0.28 -9.28 -11.11
N SER A 193 1.22 -9.05 -10.21
CA SER A 193 2.44 -8.28 -10.43
C SER A 193 3.66 -9.19 -10.40
N PHE A 194 4.50 -9.09 -11.44
CA PHE A 194 5.77 -9.81 -11.57
C PHE A 194 6.85 -8.77 -11.81
N PHE A 195 7.65 -8.51 -10.78
CA PHE A 195 8.72 -7.53 -10.82
C PHE A 195 10.06 -8.20 -10.53
N ASP A 196 11.09 -7.83 -11.28
CA ASP A 196 12.44 -8.36 -11.09
C ASP A 196 12.88 -8.22 -9.61
N LYS A 197 13.46 -9.30 -9.07
CA LYS A 197 13.94 -9.42 -7.68
C LYS A 197 12.87 -9.30 -6.58
N LEU A 198 11.59 -9.20 -6.92
CA LEU A 198 10.50 -9.22 -5.95
C LEU A 198 9.67 -10.50 -6.14
N PRO A 199 9.14 -11.07 -5.04
CA PRO A 199 8.18 -12.17 -5.15
C PRO A 199 6.94 -11.70 -5.92
N PRO A 200 6.34 -12.56 -6.76
CA PRO A 200 5.12 -12.21 -7.47
C PRO A 200 3.96 -12.07 -6.48
N THR A 201 3.09 -11.09 -6.70
CA THR A 201 1.92 -10.83 -5.84
C THR A 201 0.64 -10.75 -6.65
N ARG A 202 -0.48 -11.10 -6.01
CA ARG A 202 -1.83 -10.75 -6.47
C ARG A 202 -2.42 -9.73 -5.52
N SER A 203 -2.93 -8.63 -6.06
CA SER A 203 -3.55 -7.56 -5.28
C SER A 203 -4.93 -7.19 -5.80
N LEU A 204 -5.79 -6.74 -4.89
CA LEU A 204 -7.12 -6.22 -5.17
C LEU A 204 -7.15 -4.72 -4.85
N HIS A 205 -7.76 -3.95 -5.75
CA HIS A 205 -7.92 -2.50 -5.61
C HIS A 205 -9.35 -2.11 -5.96
N PHE A 206 -9.85 -1.01 -5.38
CA PHE A 206 -11.08 -0.38 -5.85
C PHE A 206 -10.80 0.45 -7.10
N THR A 207 -11.72 0.43 -8.06
CA THR A 207 -11.60 1.16 -9.34
C THR A 207 -11.56 2.68 -9.16
N ASP A 208 -12.17 3.20 -8.09
CA ASP A 208 -12.16 4.62 -7.73
C ASP A 208 -10.91 5.06 -6.95
N ARG A 209 -10.13 4.11 -6.42
CA ARG A 209 -8.97 4.30 -5.55
C ARG A 209 -7.85 3.30 -5.86
N LEU A 210 -7.44 3.24 -7.13
CA LEU A 210 -6.41 2.31 -7.62
C LEU A 210 -5.08 2.39 -6.85
N GLN A 211 -4.76 3.53 -6.25
CA GLN A 211 -3.55 3.69 -5.44
C GLN A 211 -3.56 2.94 -4.10
N LEU A 212 -4.72 2.42 -3.66
CA LEU A 212 -4.90 1.76 -2.36
C LEU A 212 -5.15 0.26 -2.53
N VAL A 213 -4.14 -0.53 -2.18
CA VAL A 213 -4.24 -1.98 -2.06
C VAL A 213 -5.23 -2.33 -0.95
N GLN A 214 -6.29 -3.07 -1.29
CA GLN A 214 -7.30 -3.54 -0.34
C GLN A 214 -6.96 -4.92 0.22
N SER A 215 -6.33 -5.77 -0.59
CA SER A 215 -5.86 -7.09 -0.19
C SER A 215 -4.70 -7.49 -1.10
N GLU A 216 -3.72 -8.20 -0.55
CA GLU A 216 -2.58 -8.71 -1.32
C GLU A 216 -2.13 -10.06 -0.76
N VAL A 217 -1.70 -10.94 -1.67
CA VAL A 217 -1.12 -12.25 -1.38
C VAL A 217 0.12 -12.47 -2.24
N PHE A 218 1.05 -13.29 -1.74
CA PHE A 218 2.13 -13.81 -2.56
C PHE A 218 1.60 -14.90 -3.50
N LEU A 219 2.29 -15.07 -4.63
CA LEU A 219 2.06 -16.14 -5.58
C LEU A 219 3.25 -17.10 -5.61
N THR A 220 2.98 -18.37 -5.88
CA THR A 220 4.00 -19.34 -6.25
C THR A 220 4.54 -19.05 -7.65
N HIS A 221 5.66 -19.68 -8.03
CA HIS A 221 6.16 -19.59 -9.41
C HIS A 221 5.15 -20.07 -10.47
N GLU A 222 4.18 -20.91 -10.08
CA GLU A 222 3.10 -21.42 -10.94
C GLU A 222 1.88 -20.47 -11.00
N GLY A 223 1.89 -19.38 -10.22
CA GLY A 223 0.81 -18.39 -10.17
C GLY A 223 -0.36 -18.77 -9.25
N ALA A 224 -0.20 -19.79 -8.41
CA ALA A 224 -1.13 -20.13 -7.34
C ALA A 224 -0.92 -19.23 -6.12
N VAL A 225 -1.96 -19.03 -5.31
CA VAL A 225 -1.85 -18.27 -4.05
C VAL A 225 -0.95 -19.03 -3.08
N ASP A 226 0.05 -18.35 -2.52
CA ASP A 226 0.89 -18.88 -1.45
C ASP A 226 0.30 -18.50 -0.09
N HIS A 227 -0.23 -19.52 0.61
CA HIS A 227 -0.83 -19.37 1.94
C HIS A 227 0.18 -19.41 3.09
N SER A 228 1.47 -19.55 2.79
CA SER A 228 2.51 -19.71 3.82
C SER A 228 2.90 -18.38 4.46
N TYR A 229 2.69 -17.28 3.75
CA TYR A 229 3.14 -15.95 4.17
C TYR A 229 2.08 -14.88 3.88
N LEU A 230 1.99 -13.89 4.76
CA LEU A 230 1.20 -12.67 4.56
C LEU A 230 2.09 -11.59 3.95
N SER A 231 1.62 -10.90 2.90
CA SER A 231 2.38 -9.82 2.26
C SER A 231 2.28 -8.49 2.99
N LEU A 232 1.15 -8.24 3.67
CA LEU A 232 0.87 -6.97 4.32
C LEU A 232 1.27 -6.98 5.80
N ASP A 233 2.09 -6.02 6.22
CA ASP A 233 2.51 -5.86 7.62
C ASP A 233 1.33 -5.67 8.58
N VAL A 234 0.24 -5.05 8.14
CA VAL A 234 -0.98 -4.94 8.96
C VAL A 234 -1.58 -6.30 9.28
N HIS A 235 -1.67 -7.20 8.30
CA HIS A 235 -2.18 -8.56 8.51
C HIS A 235 -1.27 -9.37 9.43
N ARG A 236 0.05 -9.22 9.26
CA ARG A 236 1.06 -9.86 10.12
C ARG A 236 0.96 -9.32 11.55
N GLY A 237 0.87 -8.01 11.71
CA GLY A 237 0.68 -7.36 13.02
C GLY A 237 -0.64 -7.74 13.69
N LEU A 238 -1.74 -7.90 12.94
CA LEU A 238 -3.02 -8.34 13.50
C LEU A 238 -2.93 -9.78 14.02
N SER A 239 -2.08 -10.61 13.41
CA SER A 239 -1.81 -11.98 13.85
C SER A 239 -1.14 -12.04 15.24
N VAL A 240 -0.52 -10.95 15.72
CA VAL A 240 -0.02 -10.86 17.11
C VAL A 240 -1.15 -11.03 18.13
N ALA A 241 -2.41 -10.70 17.76
CA ALA A 241 -3.58 -10.92 18.61
C ALA A 241 -3.74 -12.39 19.05
N LEU A 242 -3.36 -13.33 18.18
CA LEU A 242 -3.42 -14.77 18.46
C LEU A 242 -2.48 -15.19 19.61
N GLY A 243 -1.39 -14.46 19.82
CA GLY A 243 -0.44 -14.72 20.91
C GLY A 243 -0.96 -14.29 22.30
N PHE A 244 -2.08 -13.55 22.35
CA PHE A 244 -2.76 -13.22 23.61
C PHE A 244 -3.81 -14.25 24.01
N LEU A 245 -4.19 -15.16 23.10
CA LEU A 245 -5.19 -16.19 23.38
C LEU A 245 -4.62 -17.31 24.25
N ASP A 246 -5.51 -17.93 25.04
CA ASP A 246 -5.14 -19.03 25.92
C ASP A 246 -4.92 -20.33 25.11
N ASP A 247 -3.66 -20.78 25.06
CA ASP A 247 -3.26 -22.01 24.38
C ASP A 247 -3.23 -23.25 25.30
N SER A 248 -3.49 -23.10 26.60
CA SER A 248 -3.39 -24.21 27.56
C SER A 248 -4.43 -25.32 27.36
N ARG A 249 -5.54 -25.03 26.65
CA ARG A 249 -6.65 -25.97 26.41
C ARG A 249 -6.81 -26.29 24.93
N ARG A 250 -5.86 -27.02 24.32
CA ARG A 250 -5.86 -27.31 22.86
C ARG A 250 -7.17 -27.92 22.31
N SER A 251 -7.98 -28.58 23.13
CA SER A 251 -9.28 -29.15 22.73
C SER A 251 -10.41 -28.14 22.59
N SER A 252 -10.28 -26.91 23.13
CA SER A 252 -11.32 -25.90 22.98
C SER A 252 -11.29 -25.27 21.60
N GLN A 253 -12.45 -25.20 20.94
CA GLN A 253 -12.63 -24.50 19.68
C GLN A 253 -12.50 -22.99 19.91
N TRP A 254 -11.68 -22.32 19.08
CA TRP A 254 -11.62 -20.87 19.06
C TRP A 254 -12.69 -20.28 18.16
N ARG A 255 -13.33 -19.20 18.62
CA ARG A 255 -14.31 -18.44 17.86
C ARG A 255 -13.76 -17.06 17.56
N ILE A 256 -13.55 -16.77 16.29
CA ILE A 256 -12.92 -15.53 15.82
C ILE A 256 -13.93 -14.79 14.94
N ALA A 257 -14.03 -13.47 15.11
CA ALA A 257 -14.78 -12.60 14.21
C ALA A 257 -13.84 -11.56 13.59
N MET A 258 -13.90 -11.40 12.27
CA MET A 258 -13.14 -10.42 11.49
C MET A 258 -14.11 -9.43 10.84
N LEU A 259 -14.10 -8.19 11.32
CA LEU A 259 -14.90 -7.09 10.76
C LEU A 259 -14.04 -6.33 9.75
N GLY A 260 -14.44 -6.31 8.48
CA GLY A 260 -13.64 -5.78 7.37
C GLY A 260 -12.63 -6.80 6.87
N ALA A 261 -13.10 -7.96 6.41
CA ALA A 261 -12.20 -9.03 5.97
C ALA A 261 -11.62 -8.82 4.56
N GLY A 262 -12.15 -7.87 3.78
CA GLY A 262 -11.76 -7.67 2.39
C GLY A 262 -11.87 -8.96 1.57
N ALA A 263 -10.79 -9.32 0.85
CA ALA A 263 -10.74 -10.56 0.08
C ALA A 263 -10.52 -11.84 0.94
N SER A 264 -10.69 -11.74 2.26
CA SER A 264 -10.53 -12.85 3.23
C SER A 264 -9.13 -13.47 3.29
N VAL A 265 -8.09 -12.70 2.97
CA VAL A 265 -6.69 -13.15 3.01
C VAL A 265 -6.26 -13.54 4.43
N LEU A 266 -6.36 -12.61 5.37
CA LEU A 266 -6.00 -12.83 6.77
C LEU A 266 -6.80 -13.97 7.44
N PRO A 267 -8.15 -14.02 7.37
CA PRO A 267 -8.90 -15.11 7.98
C PRO A 267 -8.61 -16.48 7.33
N THR A 268 -8.32 -16.53 6.02
CA THR A 268 -7.90 -17.77 5.35
C THR A 268 -6.53 -18.24 5.85
N PHE A 269 -5.57 -17.32 5.95
CA PHE A 269 -4.26 -17.61 6.54
C PHE A 269 -4.41 -18.15 7.97
N TRP A 270 -5.22 -17.50 8.81
CA TRP A 270 -5.50 -17.97 10.17
C TRP A 270 -6.19 -19.32 10.21
N HIS A 271 -7.13 -19.59 9.31
CA HIS A 271 -7.71 -20.93 9.21
C HIS A 271 -6.60 -21.96 8.99
N HIS A 272 -5.80 -21.82 7.94
CA HIS A 272 -4.73 -22.78 7.61
C HIS A 272 -3.72 -22.94 8.75
N LEU A 273 -3.41 -21.85 9.44
CA LEU A 273 -2.51 -21.80 10.58
C LEU A 273 -3.07 -22.54 11.81
N ILE A 274 -4.31 -22.22 12.21
CA ILE A 274 -4.91 -22.68 13.47
C ILE A 274 -5.40 -24.13 13.35
N THR A 275 -6.00 -24.53 12.21
CA THR A 275 -6.62 -25.86 12.08
C THR A 275 -5.63 -27.02 12.08
N ARG A 276 -4.33 -26.75 11.91
CA ARG A 276 -3.28 -27.77 12.09
C ARG A 276 -3.20 -28.27 13.54
N HIS A 277 -3.66 -27.48 14.50
CA HIS A 277 -3.45 -27.75 15.93
C HIS A 277 -4.75 -27.83 16.73
N ARG A 278 -5.79 -27.08 16.33
CA ARG A 278 -7.05 -27.02 17.07
C ARG A 278 -8.26 -26.66 16.19
N PRO A 279 -9.49 -27.00 16.60
CA PRO A 279 -10.68 -26.51 15.93
C PRO A 279 -10.77 -24.99 16.02
N VAL A 280 -11.16 -24.35 14.92
CA VAL A 280 -11.44 -22.91 14.87
C VAL A 280 -12.71 -22.68 14.08
N HIS A 281 -13.43 -21.64 14.45
CA HIS A 281 -14.58 -21.13 13.75
C HIS A 281 -14.36 -19.63 13.51
N ILE A 282 -14.17 -19.26 12.24
CA ILE A 282 -13.87 -17.88 11.84
C ILE A 282 -15.08 -17.32 11.11
N GLN A 283 -15.63 -16.24 11.66
CA GLN A 283 -16.69 -15.46 11.05
C GLN A 283 -16.08 -14.24 10.36
N VAL A 284 -16.41 -14.08 9.08
CA VAL A 284 -15.96 -12.99 8.23
C VAL A 284 -17.14 -12.06 7.98
N VAL A 285 -16.96 -10.78 8.28
CA VAL A 285 -17.98 -9.76 8.10
C VAL A 285 -17.49 -8.72 7.10
N GLU A 286 -18.16 -8.65 5.95
CA GLU A 286 -17.81 -7.76 4.85
C GLU A 286 -19.10 -7.32 4.14
N PRO A 287 -19.48 -6.03 4.15
CA PRO A 287 -20.72 -5.57 3.56
C PRO A 287 -20.77 -5.67 2.03
N ARG A 288 -19.61 -5.68 1.34
CA ARG A 288 -19.57 -5.63 -0.12
C ARG A 288 -19.46 -7.02 -0.75
N GLU A 289 -20.41 -7.36 -1.62
CA GLU A 289 -20.41 -8.64 -2.33
C GLU A 289 -19.25 -8.78 -3.32
N ASP A 290 -18.78 -7.68 -3.91
CA ASP A 290 -17.66 -7.70 -4.85
C ASP A 290 -16.34 -8.14 -4.18
N MET A 291 -16.10 -7.71 -2.94
CA MET A 291 -14.97 -8.14 -2.11
C MET A 291 -15.07 -9.62 -1.75
N LEU A 292 -16.25 -10.07 -1.29
CA LEU A 292 -16.49 -11.47 -0.94
C LEU A 292 -16.33 -12.41 -2.14
N ARG A 293 -16.91 -12.04 -3.29
CA ARG A 293 -16.76 -12.78 -4.54
C ARG A 293 -15.31 -12.83 -4.98
N ALA A 294 -14.60 -11.69 -4.94
CA ALA A 294 -13.20 -11.66 -5.33
C ALA A 294 -12.33 -12.54 -4.41
N GLY A 295 -12.62 -12.55 -3.12
CA GLY A 295 -12.00 -13.47 -2.16
C GLY A 295 -12.10 -14.93 -2.58
N ARG A 296 -13.31 -15.39 -2.89
CA ARG A 296 -13.58 -16.78 -3.33
C ARG A 296 -12.95 -17.11 -4.68
N GLU A 297 -13.06 -16.20 -5.66
CA GLU A 297 -12.66 -16.49 -7.05
C GLU A 297 -11.16 -16.31 -7.31
N TYR A 298 -10.50 -15.37 -6.64
CA TYR A 298 -9.14 -14.94 -6.99
C TYR A 298 -8.13 -15.03 -5.85
N PHE A 299 -8.57 -15.09 -4.59
CA PHE A 299 -7.68 -15.11 -3.41
C PHE A 299 -7.73 -16.43 -2.63
N ASP A 300 -8.44 -17.44 -3.15
CA ASP A 300 -8.56 -18.76 -2.54
C ASP A 300 -9.08 -18.69 -1.10
N ALA A 301 -10.12 -17.86 -0.88
CA ALA A 301 -10.75 -17.72 0.43
C ALA A 301 -11.31 -19.07 0.90
N ALA A 302 -10.94 -19.50 2.12
CA ALA A 302 -11.29 -20.83 2.59
C ALA A 302 -12.80 -21.05 2.74
N ASP A 303 -13.29 -22.17 2.21
CA ASP A 303 -14.71 -22.56 2.26
C ASP A 303 -15.26 -22.72 3.69
N ALA A 304 -14.40 -22.97 4.68
CA ALA A 304 -14.83 -23.14 6.06
C ALA A 304 -15.06 -21.81 6.80
N LEU A 305 -14.77 -20.66 6.18
CA LEU A 305 -15.08 -19.35 6.74
C LEU A 305 -16.58 -19.11 6.72
N GLN A 306 -17.16 -18.70 7.85
CA GLN A 306 -18.56 -18.31 7.90
C GLN A 306 -18.70 -16.86 7.47
N VAL A 307 -19.26 -16.63 6.27
CA VAL A 307 -19.38 -15.29 5.69
C VAL A 307 -20.70 -14.62 6.09
N HIS A 308 -20.61 -13.36 6.51
CA HIS A 308 -21.73 -12.48 6.83
C HIS A 308 -21.64 -11.20 5.98
N GLN A 309 -22.55 -11.08 5.00
CA GLN A 309 -22.63 -9.89 4.15
C GLN A 309 -23.41 -8.77 4.85
N GLN A 310 -22.78 -8.08 5.79
CA GLN A 310 -23.38 -7.00 6.57
C GLN A 310 -22.34 -6.04 7.15
N PHE A 311 -22.79 -4.95 7.75
CA PHE A 311 -21.92 -4.05 8.51
C PHE A 311 -21.50 -4.68 9.85
N GLY A 312 -20.29 -4.34 10.31
CA GLY A 312 -19.71 -4.89 11.53
C GLY A 312 -20.53 -4.58 12.78
N GLU A 313 -21.11 -3.39 12.86
CA GLU A 313 -21.95 -2.95 13.97
C GLU A 313 -23.24 -3.79 14.09
N SER A 314 -23.85 -4.11 12.95
CA SER A 314 -25.00 -5.01 12.88
C SER A 314 -24.63 -6.40 13.38
N PHE A 315 -23.49 -6.93 12.92
CA PHE A 315 -22.97 -8.22 13.38
C PHE A 315 -22.72 -8.26 14.88
N VAL A 316 -22.09 -7.23 15.44
CA VAL A 316 -21.82 -7.15 16.89
C VAL A 316 -23.14 -7.14 17.68
N SER A 317 -24.11 -6.32 17.24
CA SER A 317 -25.42 -6.21 17.90
C SER A 317 -26.20 -7.54 17.88
N GLU A 318 -26.25 -8.22 16.73
CA GLU A 318 -26.89 -9.52 16.57
C GLU A 318 -26.19 -10.62 17.39
N SER A 319 -24.86 -10.61 17.39
CA SER A 319 -24.07 -11.58 18.15
C SER A 319 -24.24 -11.43 19.66
N LEU A 320 -24.39 -10.19 20.15
CA LEU A 320 -24.74 -9.91 21.54
C LEU A 320 -26.12 -10.43 21.91
N MET A 321 -27.12 -10.19 21.06
CA MET A 321 -28.47 -10.72 21.25
C MET A 321 -28.50 -12.25 21.28
N ALA A 322 -27.67 -12.89 20.45
CA ALA A 322 -27.54 -14.35 20.41
C ALA A 322 -26.70 -14.93 21.56
N GLY A 323 -25.96 -14.11 22.32
CA GLY A 323 -25.01 -14.58 23.34
C GLY A 323 -23.83 -15.35 22.75
N ALA A 324 -23.47 -15.07 21.49
CA ALA A 324 -22.44 -15.78 20.75
C ALA A 324 -21.03 -15.28 21.12
N LEU A 325 -20.52 -15.69 22.28
CA LEU A 325 -19.21 -15.23 22.76
C LEU A 325 -18.07 -15.54 21.78
N MET A 326 -17.10 -14.64 21.68
CA MET A 326 -15.91 -14.78 20.82
C MET A 326 -14.62 -14.77 21.64
N ASP A 327 -13.61 -15.50 21.18
CA ASP A 327 -12.28 -15.50 21.78
C ASP A 327 -11.42 -14.36 21.21
N LEU A 328 -11.61 -14.04 19.92
CA LEU A 328 -10.95 -12.91 19.26
C LEU A 328 -11.94 -12.16 18.38
N ILE A 329 -11.96 -10.84 18.50
CA ILE A 329 -12.64 -9.95 17.55
C ILE A 329 -11.61 -9.01 16.95
N VAL A 330 -11.61 -8.89 15.63
CA VAL A 330 -10.72 -8.00 14.90
C VAL A 330 -11.52 -7.00 14.09
N VAL A 331 -11.06 -5.74 14.08
CA VAL A 331 -11.57 -4.68 13.21
C VAL A 331 -10.44 -4.23 12.29
N ASP A 332 -10.64 -4.44 11.00
CA ASP A 332 -9.78 -3.96 9.91
C ASP A 332 -10.63 -3.24 8.85
N VAL A 333 -11.30 -2.17 9.26
CA VAL A 333 -12.25 -1.43 8.43
C VAL A 333 -11.71 -0.05 8.11
N GLU A 334 -11.58 0.28 6.82
CA GLU A 334 -11.41 1.65 6.32
C GLU A 334 -12.56 1.97 5.35
N ASP A 335 -13.45 2.87 5.73
CA ASP A 335 -14.60 3.27 4.89
C ASP A 335 -14.32 4.55 4.08
N GLY A 336 -13.13 5.12 4.20
CA GLY A 336 -12.72 6.38 3.57
C GLY A 336 -13.20 7.64 4.31
N THR A 337 -13.82 7.49 5.48
CA THR A 337 -14.13 8.63 6.36
C THR A 337 -12.95 8.96 7.28
N SER A 338 -12.98 10.16 7.86
CA SER A 338 -12.09 10.53 8.96
C SER A 338 -12.90 11.23 10.04
N HIS A 339 -12.58 10.99 11.30
CA HIS A 339 -13.30 11.58 12.44
C HIS A 339 -12.35 11.98 13.57
N ALA A 340 -12.77 12.99 14.32
CA ALA A 340 -12.03 13.43 15.49
C ALA A 340 -12.15 12.40 16.63
N VAL A 341 -11.03 12.12 17.27
CA VAL A 341 -10.95 11.40 18.54
C VAL A 341 -10.28 12.29 19.55
N SER A 342 -11.04 12.68 20.56
CA SER A 342 -10.62 13.60 21.61
C SER A 342 -10.49 12.90 22.96
N ASP A 343 -9.58 13.43 23.77
CA ASP A 343 -9.52 13.18 25.21
C ASP A 343 -8.97 14.40 25.96
N ASP A 344 -8.79 14.27 27.27
CA ASP A 344 -8.29 15.32 28.17
C ASP A 344 -6.91 15.88 27.78
N ARG A 345 -6.19 15.24 26.85
CA ARG A 345 -4.85 15.61 26.39
C ARG A 345 -4.82 16.19 24.97
N GLY A 346 -5.97 16.27 24.29
CA GLY A 346 -6.11 16.93 22.99
C GLY A 346 -7.03 16.19 22.02
N ASP A 347 -7.14 16.77 20.82
CA ASP A 347 -7.89 16.22 19.69
C ASP A 347 -6.93 15.63 18.66
N GLY A 348 -7.28 14.49 18.07
CA GLY A 348 -6.58 13.91 16.91
C GLY A 348 -7.57 13.43 15.85
N LEU A 349 -7.10 13.25 14.61
CA LEU A 349 -7.91 12.75 13.50
C LEU A 349 -7.61 11.26 13.22
N LEU A 350 -8.62 10.38 13.28
CA LEU A 350 -8.50 8.99 12.80
C LEU A 350 -9.10 8.87 11.41
N ARG A 351 -8.47 8.07 10.55
CA ARG A 351 -9.01 7.64 9.25
C ARG A 351 -9.60 6.23 9.31
N ALA A 352 -9.01 5.36 10.13
CA ALA A 352 -9.54 4.03 10.37
C ALA A 352 -9.36 3.67 11.86
N PRO A 353 -10.30 2.92 12.45
CA PRO A 353 -11.59 2.50 11.86
C PRO A 353 -12.64 3.63 11.92
N PRO A 354 -13.87 3.45 11.40
CA PRO A 354 -14.91 4.48 11.42
C PRO A 354 -15.33 4.92 12.84
N ALA A 355 -15.96 6.10 12.94
CA ALA A 355 -16.37 6.69 14.22
C ALA A 355 -17.24 5.76 15.09
N SER A 356 -18.17 5.04 14.45
CA SER A 356 -19.04 4.05 15.10
C SER A 356 -18.25 2.97 15.82
N MET A 357 -17.19 2.45 15.18
CA MET A 357 -16.33 1.37 15.69
C MET A 357 -15.28 1.82 16.71
N THR A 358 -15.16 3.13 16.96
CA THR A 358 -14.31 3.70 18.03
C THR A 358 -15.12 4.26 19.20
N SER A 359 -16.45 4.19 19.14
CA SER A 359 -17.33 4.72 20.19
C SER A 359 -17.22 3.93 21.49
N PHE A 360 -17.47 4.58 22.63
CA PHE A 360 -17.48 3.91 23.93
C PHE A 360 -18.50 2.76 23.98
N SER A 361 -19.69 2.97 23.42
CA SER A 361 -20.75 1.95 23.35
C SER A 361 -20.28 0.72 22.56
N PHE A 362 -19.70 0.93 21.37
CA PHE A 362 -19.18 -0.17 20.56
C PHE A 362 -18.08 -0.94 21.30
N LEU A 363 -17.13 -0.25 21.93
CA LEU A 363 -16.08 -0.92 22.71
C LEU A 363 -16.64 -1.71 23.90
N GLN A 364 -17.68 -1.20 24.57
CA GLN A 364 -18.38 -1.93 25.63
C GLN A 364 -19.10 -3.17 25.11
N ASP A 365 -19.73 -3.07 23.94
CA ASP A 365 -20.39 -4.18 23.25
C ASP A 365 -19.38 -5.27 22.87
N ILE A 366 -18.23 -4.88 22.30
CA ILE A 366 -17.12 -5.80 22.04
C ILE A 366 -16.65 -6.49 23.32
N ARG A 367 -16.43 -5.75 24.42
CA ARG A 367 -16.00 -6.35 25.69
C ARG A 367 -17.02 -7.34 26.26
N GLN A 368 -18.32 -7.07 26.08
CA GLN A 368 -19.39 -7.98 26.50
C GLN A 368 -19.39 -9.26 25.64
N LEU A 369 -19.14 -9.14 24.35
CA LEU A 369 -19.10 -10.25 23.40
C LEU A 369 -17.86 -11.15 23.56
N LEU A 370 -16.77 -10.63 24.12
CA LEU A 370 -15.57 -11.43 24.38
C LEU A 370 -15.73 -12.41 25.54
N THR A 371 -15.12 -13.59 25.41
CA THR A 371 -14.94 -14.53 26.53
C THR A 371 -14.12 -13.89 27.66
N PRO A 372 -14.11 -14.44 28.89
CA PRO A 372 -13.36 -13.86 30.01
C PRO A 372 -11.84 -13.68 29.78
N ARG A 373 -11.27 -14.34 28.77
CA ARG A 373 -9.87 -14.21 28.33
C ARG A 373 -9.77 -13.77 26.86
N GLY A 374 -10.84 -13.17 26.34
CA GLY A 374 -10.92 -12.78 24.94
C GLY A 374 -10.10 -11.54 24.63
N VAL A 375 -9.79 -11.37 23.35
CA VAL A 375 -8.93 -10.32 22.83
C VAL A 375 -9.69 -9.52 21.78
N PHE A 376 -9.56 -8.21 21.81
CA PHE A 376 -9.96 -7.32 20.74
C PHE A 376 -8.71 -6.77 20.06
N ALA A 377 -8.65 -6.78 18.74
CA ALA A 377 -7.58 -6.16 17.97
C ALA A 377 -8.19 -5.20 16.94
N VAL A 378 -7.60 -4.03 16.78
CA VAL A 378 -8.07 -3.03 15.82
C VAL A 378 -6.91 -2.40 15.07
N ASN A 379 -7.00 -2.41 13.74
CA ASN A 379 -6.13 -1.62 12.89
C ASN A 379 -6.57 -0.16 12.94
N ALA A 380 -5.65 0.72 13.35
CA ALA A 380 -5.87 2.15 13.43
C ALA A 380 -4.93 2.91 12.49
N ILE A 381 -5.51 3.77 11.65
CA ILE A 381 -4.78 4.64 10.74
C ILE A 381 -4.98 6.08 11.20
N ASP A 382 -3.87 6.72 11.53
CA ASP A 382 -3.83 8.12 11.92
C ASP A 382 -4.05 9.01 10.69
N GLY A 383 -4.99 9.95 10.78
CA GLY A 383 -5.30 10.91 9.73
C GLY A 383 -4.19 11.95 9.53
N ASP A 384 -3.41 12.24 10.57
CA ASP A 384 -2.40 13.30 10.58
C ASP A 384 -0.96 12.79 10.37
N LYS A 385 -0.76 11.47 10.22
CA LYS A 385 0.57 10.85 10.15
C LYS A 385 1.18 10.95 8.73
N PRO A 386 2.36 11.56 8.58
CA PRO A 386 3.17 11.41 7.36
C PRO A 386 3.65 9.96 7.22
N ILE A 387 3.57 9.39 6.02
CA ILE A 387 4.01 8.02 5.72
C ILE A 387 5.46 7.80 6.20
N GLY A 388 5.68 6.77 7.02
CA GLY A 388 7.02 6.35 7.46
C GLY A 388 7.57 7.03 8.72
N GLU A 389 6.83 7.96 9.36
CA GLU A 389 7.24 8.60 10.61
C GLU A 389 6.53 8.00 11.83
N ARG A 390 7.14 8.04 13.03
CA ARG A 390 6.44 7.64 14.27
C ARG A 390 5.33 8.64 14.58
N ALA A 391 4.18 8.15 15.02
CA ALA A 391 3.09 9.02 15.45
C ALA A 391 3.55 9.85 16.67
N PRO A 392 3.35 11.18 16.68
CA PRO A 392 3.74 12.01 17.80
C PRO A 392 3.01 11.57 19.09
N ARG A 393 3.62 11.80 20.26
CA ARG A 393 2.94 11.63 21.55
C ARG A 393 1.73 12.57 21.59
N GLY A 394 0.51 12.02 21.65
CA GLY A 394 -0.74 12.77 21.51
C GLY A 394 -1.48 12.56 20.19
N SER A 395 -1.01 11.64 19.34
CA SER A 395 -1.71 11.24 18.12
C SER A 395 -3.12 10.67 18.37
N SER A 396 -3.94 10.70 17.32
CA SER A 396 -5.31 10.16 17.28
C SER A 396 -5.41 8.71 17.77
N VAL A 397 -4.40 7.89 17.47
CA VAL A 397 -4.31 6.50 17.92
C VAL A 397 -4.09 6.39 19.43
N HIS A 398 -3.30 7.30 20.04
CA HIS A 398 -3.13 7.31 21.49
C HIS A 398 -4.43 7.70 22.23
N CYS A 399 -5.29 8.51 21.61
CA CYS A 399 -6.61 8.80 22.16
C CYS A 399 -7.51 7.54 22.12
N LEU A 400 -7.49 6.80 21.01
CA LEU A 400 -8.19 5.51 20.91
C LEU A 400 -7.68 4.50 21.95
N SER A 401 -6.36 4.40 22.13
CA SER A 401 -5.77 3.45 23.08
C SER A 401 -6.17 3.75 24.53
N ARG A 402 -6.24 5.03 24.91
CA ARG A 402 -6.73 5.45 26.24
C ARG A 402 -8.22 5.19 26.42
N ARG A 403 -9.03 5.43 25.39
CA ARG A 403 -10.45 5.06 25.39
C ARG A 403 -10.64 3.56 25.60
N MET A 404 -9.85 2.74 24.91
CA MET A 404 -9.84 1.30 25.12
C MET A 404 -9.37 0.93 26.54
N ALA A 405 -8.42 1.65 27.13
CA ALA A 405 -7.95 1.38 28.50
C ALA A 405 -9.02 1.63 29.58
N ALA A 406 -10.05 2.42 29.28
CA ALA A 406 -11.22 2.57 30.16
C ALA A 406 -12.21 1.39 30.07
N VAL A 407 -12.04 0.52 29.08
CA VAL A 407 -12.94 -0.63 28.82
C VAL A 407 -12.23 -1.95 29.08
N PHE A 408 -11.01 -2.14 28.59
CA PHE A 408 -10.24 -3.39 28.67
C PHE A 408 -9.26 -3.39 29.85
N ASP A 409 -8.93 -4.58 30.36
CA ASP A 409 -8.09 -4.74 31.55
C ASP A 409 -6.60 -4.49 31.23
N GLN A 410 -6.20 -4.81 29.98
CA GLN A 410 -4.90 -4.44 29.45
C GLN A 410 -5.03 -3.92 28.03
N VAL A 411 -4.26 -2.89 27.70
CA VAL A 411 -4.16 -2.37 26.34
C VAL A 411 -2.72 -2.38 25.87
N TRP A 412 -2.51 -2.85 24.63
CA TRP A 412 -1.22 -2.89 23.97
C TRP A 412 -1.28 -2.19 22.63
N MET A 413 -0.17 -1.63 22.19
CA MET A 413 -0.01 -0.97 20.90
C MET A 413 1.17 -1.57 20.16
N LEU A 414 0.98 -1.84 18.87
CA LEU A 414 2.02 -2.23 17.94
C LEU A 414 2.14 -1.16 16.85
N GLU A 415 3.24 -0.41 16.88
CA GLU A 415 3.55 0.59 15.85
C GLU A 415 4.08 -0.10 14.58
N LEU A 416 3.43 0.17 13.45
CA LEU A 416 3.87 -0.22 12.11
C LEU A 416 4.24 1.03 11.29
N ALA A 417 4.80 0.82 10.10
CA ALA A 417 5.25 1.91 9.24
C ALA A 417 4.09 2.86 8.85
N ALA A 418 2.96 2.32 8.41
CA ALA A 418 1.80 3.10 7.97
C ALA A 418 0.74 3.28 9.08
N ASN A 419 0.49 2.24 9.87
CA ASN A 419 -0.63 2.13 10.79
C ASN A 419 -0.18 1.73 12.21
N VAL A 420 -1.13 1.60 13.13
CA VAL A 420 -0.89 1.12 14.49
C VAL A 420 -1.97 0.11 14.82
N ILE A 421 -1.61 -1.00 15.44
CA ILE A 421 -2.58 -1.99 15.90
C ILE A 421 -2.74 -1.82 17.40
N VAL A 422 -3.99 -1.69 17.86
CA VAL A 422 -4.32 -1.58 19.28
C VAL A 422 -5.02 -2.86 19.72
N PHE A 423 -4.52 -3.46 20.80
CA PHE A 423 -5.07 -4.68 21.37
C PHE A 423 -5.71 -4.37 22.73
N GLY A 424 -6.96 -4.78 22.93
CA GLY A 424 -7.65 -4.76 24.23
C GLY A 424 -7.83 -6.18 24.75
N VAL A 425 -7.23 -6.51 25.88
CA VAL A 425 -7.27 -7.86 26.48
C VAL A 425 -8.23 -7.86 27.67
N LYS A 426 -9.11 -8.87 27.72
CA LYS A 426 -10.01 -9.11 28.85
C LYS A 426 -9.36 -10.08 29.85
N GLY A 427 -9.38 -9.71 31.13
CA GLY A 427 -8.80 -10.46 32.24
C GLY A 427 -7.31 -10.18 32.50
N ASP A 428 -6.87 -10.54 33.71
CA ASP A 428 -5.46 -10.54 34.07
C ASP A 428 -4.77 -11.75 33.43
N SER A 429 -4.09 -11.54 32.29
CA SER A 429 -3.06 -12.48 31.91
C SER A 429 -2.01 -12.50 33.03
N THR A 430 -1.72 -13.67 33.59
CA THR A 430 -0.76 -13.85 34.70
C THR A 430 0.69 -13.54 34.29
N SER A 431 0.92 -13.07 33.07
CA SER A 431 2.22 -12.74 32.51
C SER A 431 2.25 -11.24 32.24
N SER A 432 3.10 -10.53 32.97
CA SER A 432 3.56 -9.18 32.60
C SER A 432 4.39 -9.17 31.31
N ALA A 433 4.62 -10.33 30.69
CA ALA A 433 5.55 -10.55 29.58
C ALA A 433 4.93 -10.36 28.18
N GLY A 434 3.63 -10.04 28.08
CA GLY A 434 2.96 -9.83 26.79
C GLY A 434 2.54 -11.13 26.09
N PRO A 435 2.30 -11.11 24.77
CA PRO A 435 1.82 -12.28 24.03
C PRO A 435 2.89 -13.38 24.01
N SER A 436 2.47 -14.61 24.30
CA SER A 436 3.31 -15.80 24.27
C SER A 436 3.13 -16.57 22.97
N GLY A 437 4.21 -17.16 22.46
CA GLY A 437 4.13 -18.14 21.38
C GLY A 437 3.29 -19.35 21.75
N TRP A 438 2.74 -20.05 20.76
CA TRP A 438 2.14 -21.36 20.99
C TRP A 438 3.25 -22.37 21.27
N SER A 439 3.00 -23.29 22.20
CA SER A 439 3.99 -24.33 22.52
C SER A 439 4.05 -25.33 21.36
N ASP A 440 5.23 -25.51 20.77
CA ASP A 440 5.57 -26.37 19.63
C ASP A 440 5.14 -25.90 18.22
N GLU A 441 6.14 -25.67 17.35
CA GLU A 441 6.11 -25.79 15.88
C GLU A 441 5.14 -24.90 15.07
N ASN A 442 4.82 -23.68 15.52
CA ASN A 442 4.23 -22.68 14.61
C ASN A 442 5.29 -21.67 14.15
N ASP A 443 6.10 -22.09 13.17
CA ASP A 443 7.18 -21.26 12.62
C ASP A 443 6.66 -19.89 12.19
N ALA A 444 5.53 -19.84 11.45
CA ALA A 444 5.02 -18.58 10.90
C ALA A 444 4.49 -17.60 11.98
N LEU A 445 3.70 -18.07 12.96
CA LEU A 445 3.23 -17.18 14.04
C LEU A 445 4.36 -16.77 14.95
N GLN A 446 5.28 -17.70 15.27
CA GLN A 446 6.41 -17.41 16.13
C GLN A 446 7.36 -16.38 15.48
N GLU A 447 7.63 -16.51 14.18
CA GLU A 447 8.37 -15.53 13.38
C GLU A 447 7.70 -14.14 13.43
N ILE A 448 6.38 -14.07 13.20
CA ILE A 448 5.63 -12.81 13.30
C ILE A 448 5.76 -12.21 14.71
N LEU A 449 5.58 -13.02 15.76
CA LEU A 449 5.70 -12.56 17.13
C LEU A 449 7.11 -12.06 17.44
N ASP A 450 8.15 -12.76 17.01
CA ASP A 450 9.54 -12.38 17.23
C ASP A 450 9.91 -11.09 16.51
N GLU A 451 9.39 -10.88 15.30
CA GLU A 451 9.58 -9.65 14.54
C GLU A 451 8.94 -8.43 15.20
N PHE A 452 7.69 -8.56 15.67
CA PHE A 452 6.92 -7.42 16.17
C PHE A 452 7.05 -7.17 17.68
N ARG A 453 7.49 -8.16 18.47
CA ARG A 453 7.68 -8.03 19.92
C ARG A 453 8.53 -6.81 20.32
N PRO A 454 9.63 -6.44 19.64
CA PRO A 454 10.40 -5.24 19.95
C PRO A 454 9.60 -3.92 19.84
N ASN A 455 8.57 -3.88 18.99
CA ASN A 455 7.73 -2.70 18.74
C ASN A 455 6.43 -2.71 19.56
N LEU A 456 6.10 -3.82 20.20
CA LEU A 456 4.92 -3.94 21.05
C LEU A 456 5.11 -3.21 22.38
N ARG A 457 4.12 -2.42 22.78
CA ARG A 457 4.15 -1.60 24.01
C ARG A 457 2.83 -1.70 24.76
N ARG A 458 2.91 -1.89 26.09
CA ARG A 458 1.73 -1.80 26.96
C ARG A 458 1.40 -0.33 27.20
N VAL A 459 0.13 0.02 27.08
CA VAL A 459 -0.39 1.34 27.46
C VAL A 459 -0.48 1.38 28.98
N GLN A 460 0.16 2.39 29.58
CA GLN A 460 0.17 2.61 31.04
C GLN A 460 -1.01 3.45 31.49
#